data_AF-A0A3L7UNW4-F1
#
_entry.id   AF-A0A3L7UNW4-F1
#
_cell.length_a   1.000
_cell.length_b   1.000
_cell.length_c   1.000
_cell.angle_alpha   90.00
_cell.angle_beta   90.00
_cell.angle_gamma   90.00
#
_symmetry.space_group_name_H-M   'P 1'
#
loop_
_entity.id
_entity.type
_entity.pdbx_description
1 polymer ?
#
loop_
_entity_poly.entity_id
_entity_poly.type
_entity_poly.pdbx_seq_one_letter_code
_entity_poly.pdbx_strand_id
1 'polypeptide(L)'
;MAQNRDEEARRLIEQLEERGFLEPEAQAIKDELEVRASAEESGGVEEARQAAAANPNDLSLQIGLADALAVAGKHTEALELCLSLIARDKSGIGPQAKEAMVKILGLLGPASELAGEYRRKLATAWY
;
A
#
# COMPACT_ATOMS: atom_id res chain seq x y z
N MET A 1 1.38 -7.83 -19.81
CA MET A 1 0.56 -7.48 -20.99
C MET A 1 -0.18 -6.15 -20.81
N ALA A 2 -0.61 -5.76 -19.60
CA ALA A 2 -1.29 -4.46 -19.35
C ALA A 2 -0.37 -3.24 -19.46
N GLN A 3 0.85 -3.29 -18.88
CA GLN A 3 1.80 -2.17 -18.90
C GLN A 3 2.15 -1.64 -20.31
N ASN A 4 2.18 -2.50 -21.33
CA ASN A 4 2.53 -2.09 -22.68
C ASN A 4 1.43 -1.23 -23.35
N ARG A 5 0.17 -1.44 -22.95
CA ARG A 5 -0.98 -0.68 -23.48
C ARG A 5 -1.14 0.68 -22.82
N ASP A 6 -0.73 0.80 -21.56
CA ASP A 6 -0.81 2.05 -20.81
C ASP A 6 0.24 3.06 -21.32
N GLU A 7 1.44 2.60 -21.69
CA GLU A 7 2.45 3.43 -22.38
C GLU A 7 1.98 3.87 -23.78
N GLU A 8 1.37 2.97 -24.56
CA GLU A 8 0.80 3.31 -25.87
C GLU A 8 -0.33 4.33 -25.75
N ALA A 9 -1.22 4.16 -24.78
CA ALA A 9 -2.34 5.08 -24.55
C ALA A 9 -1.85 6.48 -24.14
N ARG A 10 -0.81 6.58 -23.32
CA ARG A 10 -0.16 7.86 -22.96
C ARG A 10 0.40 8.60 -24.17
N ARG A 11 1.14 7.90 -25.04
CA ARG A 11 1.73 8.51 -26.25
C ARG A 11 0.65 9.04 -27.20
N LEU A 12 -0.46 8.32 -27.34
CA LEU A 12 -1.59 8.75 -28.15
C LEU A 12 -2.25 10.01 -27.59
N ILE A 13 -2.40 10.10 -26.27
CA ILE A 13 -2.97 11.29 -25.61
C ILE A 13 -2.05 12.51 -25.75
N GLU A 14 -0.74 12.36 -25.57
CA GLU A 14 0.22 13.46 -25.80
C GLU A 14 0.13 14.00 -27.23
N GLN A 15 0.03 13.11 -28.23
CA GLN A 15 -0.13 13.52 -29.63
C GLN A 15 -1.46 14.24 -29.90
N LEU A 16 -2.52 13.91 -29.15
CA LEU A 16 -3.81 14.59 -29.25
C LEU A 16 -3.75 15.98 -28.57
N GLU A 17 -3.03 16.11 -27.45
CA GLU A 17 -2.79 17.38 -26.78
C GLU A 17 -1.97 18.36 -27.63
N GLU A 18 -0.96 17.88 -28.36
CA GLU A 18 -0.16 18.71 -29.29
C GLU A 18 -1.00 19.32 -30.42
N ARG A 19 -2.14 18.69 -30.77
CA ARG A 19 -3.08 19.21 -31.77
C ARG A 19 -4.05 20.26 -31.19
N GLY A 20 -3.99 20.50 -29.89
CA GLY A 20 -4.56 21.66 -29.20
C GLY A 20 -5.91 21.46 -28.53
N PHE A 21 -6.77 20.54 -29.00
CA PHE A 21 -8.06 20.24 -28.35
C PHE A 21 -8.12 18.79 -27.92
N LEU A 22 -8.21 18.57 -26.61
CA LEU A 22 -8.44 17.26 -26.02
C LEU A 22 -9.95 17.09 -25.79
N GLU A 23 -10.54 16.07 -26.43
CA GLU A 23 -11.95 15.75 -26.24
C GLU A 23 -12.20 15.29 -24.79
N PRO A 24 -13.41 15.50 -24.24
CA PRO A 24 -13.72 15.12 -22.86
C PRO A 24 -13.49 13.63 -22.57
N GLU A 25 -13.71 12.75 -23.55
CA GLU A 25 -13.39 11.33 -23.40
C GLU A 25 -11.88 11.09 -23.32
N ALA A 26 -11.07 11.82 -24.09
CA ALA A 26 -9.61 11.73 -24.04
C ALA A 26 -9.03 12.30 -22.74
N GLN A 27 -9.64 13.36 -22.19
CA GLN A 27 -9.29 13.89 -20.87
C GLN A 27 -9.60 12.88 -19.76
N ALA A 28 -10.76 12.20 -19.81
CA ALA A 28 -11.09 11.17 -18.82
C ALA A 28 -10.12 9.99 -18.83
N ILE A 29 -9.68 9.57 -20.03
CA ILE A 29 -8.66 8.51 -20.18
C ILE A 29 -7.29 9.01 -19.69
N LYS A 30 -6.95 10.28 -19.94
CA LYS A 30 -5.73 10.90 -19.40
C LYS A 30 -5.73 10.88 -17.88
N ASP A 31 -6.81 11.33 -17.26
CA ASP A 31 -6.97 11.33 -15.81
C ASP A 31 -6.88 9.90 -15.23
N GLU A 32 -7.49 8.91 -15.89
CA GLU A 32 -7.40 7.50 -15.47
C GLU A 32 -5.95 6.97 -15.54
N LEU A 33 -5.22 7.31 -16.61
CA LEU A 33 -3.81 6.95 -16.78
C LEU A 33 -2.90 7.69 -15.81
N GLU A 34 -3.18 8.96 -15.49
CA GLU A 34 -2.46 9.73 -14.49
C GLU A 34 -2.72 9.22 -13.07
N VAL A 35 -3.94 8.79 -12.74
CA VAL A 35 -4.27 8.14 -11.46
C VAL A 35 -3.56 6.79 -11.35
N ARG A 36 -3.58 5.98 -12.42
CA ARG A 36 -2.91 4.68 -12.46
C ARG A 36 -1.39 4.84 -12.36
N ALA A 37 -0.84 5.82 -13.07
CA ALA A 37 0.59 6.10 -13.01
C ALA A 37 1.01 6.81 -11.74
N SER A 38 0.19 7.66 -11.12
CA SER A 38 0.48 8.20 -9.79
C SER A 38 0.48 7.10 -8.73
N ALA A 39 -0.35 6.07 -8.90
CA ALA A 39 -0.28 4.85 -8.08
C ALA A 39 0.98 4.01 -8.35
N GLU A 40 1.57 4.10 -9.55
CA GLU A 40 2.85 3.47 -9.91
C GLU A 40 4.08 4.33 -9.53
N GLU A 41 3.99 5.65 -9.59
CA GLU A 41 5.09 6.63 -9.42
C GLU A 41 5.24 7.13 -7.98
N SER A 42 4.21 6.97 -7.14
CA SER A 42 4.33 7.21 -5.70
C SER A 42 5.13 6.15 -4.96
N GLY A 43 5.56 5.08 -5.64
CA GLY A 43 6.37 4.00 -5.08
C GLY A 43 5.61 3.06 -4.13
N GLY A 44 4.70 3.60 -3.32
CA GLY A 44 3.63 2.92 -2.62
C GLY A 44 3.96 1.55 -2.04
N VAL A 45 3.02 0.62 -2.20
CA VAL A 45 3.13 -0.75 -1.68
C VAL A 45 4.20 -1.54 -2.42
N GLU A 46 4.38 -1.33 -3.73
CA GLU A 46 5.22 -2.19 -4.54
C GLU A 46 6.72 -1.90 -4.39
N GLU A 47 7.14 -0.64 -4.23
CA GLU A 47 8.54 -0.35 -3.86
C GLU A 47 8.85 -0.83 -2.45
N ALA A 48 7.95 -0.59 -1.49
CA ALA A 48 8.12 -1.10 -0.14
C ALA A 48 8.18 -2.64 -0.12
N ARG A 49 7.41 -3.30 -0.99
CA ARG A 49 7.42 -4.76 -1.17
C ARG A 49 8.72 -5.23 -1.79
N GLN A 50 9.23 -4.55 -2.82
CA GLN A 50 10.52 -4.87 -3.44
C GLN A 50 11.69 -4.67 -2.45
N ALA A 51 11.70 -3.58 -1.69
CA ALA A 51 12.71 -3.34 -0.66
C ALA A 51 12.68 -4.40 0.44
N ALA A 52 11.48 -4.74 0.93
CA ALA A 52 11.28 -5.78 1.94
C ALA A 52 11.62 -7.19 1.41
N ALA A 53 11.38 -7.46 0.12
CA ALA A 53 11.72 -8.73 -0.52
C ALA A 53 13.22 -8.85 -0.83
N ALA A 54 13.89 -7.74 -1.16
CA ALA A 54 15.34 -7.69 -1.34
C ALA A 54 16.07 -7.94 -0.02
N ASN A 55 15.49 -7.52 1.11
CA ASN A 55 16.06 -7.68 2.45
C ASN A 55 15.06 -8.29 3.44
N PRO A 56 14.75 -9.59 3.35
CA PRO A 56 13.72 -10.25 4.17
C PRO A 56 14.10 -10.39 5.66
N ASN A 57 15.36 -10.09 5.99
CA ASN A 57 15.86 -10.05 7.36
C ASN A 57 15.79 -8.65 7.99
N ASP A 58 15.57 -7.61 7.19
CA ASP A 58 15.35 -6.27 7.70
C ASP A 58 13.87 -6.08 8.04
N LEU A 59 13.57 -6.26 9.33
CA LEU A 59 12.21 -6.15 9.84
C LEU A 59 11.69 -4.70 9.79
N SER A 60 12.57 -3.71 9.67
CA SER A 60 12.19 -2.29 9.54
C SER A 60 11.57 -2.01 8.18
N LEU A 61 12.09 -2.64 7.11
CA LEU A 61 11.50 -2.56 5.77
C LEU A 61 10.13 -3.26 5.70
N GLN A 62 9.94 -4.34 6.46
CA GLN A 62 8.65 -5.00 6.58
C GLN A 62 7.62 -4.10 7.29
N ILE A 63 8.03 -3.29 8.28
CA ILE A 63 7.14 -2.27 8.87
C ILE A 63 6.79 -1.19 7.84
N GLY A 64 7.78 -0.69 7.09
CA GLY A 64 7.53 0.29 6.02
C GLY A 64 6.52 -0.22 4.98
N LEU A 65 6.59 -1.51 4.64
CA LEU A 65 5.59 -2.17 3.79
C LEU A 65 4.20 -2.20 4.45
N ALA A 66 4.10 -2.50 5.74
CA ALA A 66 2.81 -2.47 6.45
C ALA A 66 2.18 -1.07 6.44
N ASP A 67 2.99 -0.02 6.64
CA ASP A 67 2.53 1.37 6.57
C ASP A 67 2.07 1.74 5.15
N ALA A 68 2.83 1.36 4.13
CA ALA A 68 2.44 1.57 2.73
C ALA A 68 1.13 0.85 2.38
N LEU A 69 0.96 -0.39 2.84
CA LEU A 69 -0.27 -1.16 2.67
C LEU A 69 -1.46 -0.49 3.36
N ALA A 70 -1.24 0.08 4.55
CA ALA A 70 -2.29 0.78 5.28
C ALA A 70 -2.76 2.06 4.57
N VAL A 71 -1.83 2.85 4.04
CA VAL A 71 -2.13 4.06 3.26
C VAL A 71 -2.87 3.71 1.96
N ALA A 72 -2.51 2.59 1.33
CA ALA A 72 -3.18 2.08 0.13
C ALA A 72 -4.55 1.43 0.39
N GLY A 73 -5.06 1.44 1.63
CA GLY A 73 -6.34 0.84 2.00
C GLY A 73 -6.31 -0.70 2.13
N LYS A 74 -5.14 -1.33 1.95
CA LYS A 74 -4.93 -2.79 2.10
C LYS A 74 -4.76 -3.17 3.57
N HIS A 75 -5.74 -2.80 4.38
CA HIS A 75 -5.64 -2.89 5.84
C HIS A 75 -5.46 -4.32 6.35
N THR A 76 -6.11 -5.32 5.74
CA THR A 76 -5.94 -6.73 6.13
C THR A 76 -4.49 -7.17 5.97
N GLU A 77 -3.89 -6.96 4.80
CA GLU A 77 -2.48 -7.31 4.53
C GLU A 77 -1.52 -6.59 5.49
N ALA A 78 -1.77 -5.30 5.74
CA ALA A 78 -0.96 -4.51 6.69
C ALA A 78 -1.01 -5.08 8.12
N LEU A 79 -2.21 -5.44 8.60
CA LEU A 79 -2.40 -5.98 9.95
C LEU A 79 -1.82 -7.39 10.10
N GLU A 80 -1.92 -8.24 9.09
CA GLU A 80 -1.29 -9.56 9.07
C GLU A 80 0.23 -9.45 9.12
N LEU A 81 0.80 -8.53 8.32
CA LEU A 81 2.23 -8.30 8.30
C LEU A 81 2.74 -7.85 9.68
N CYS A 82 2.07 -6.87 10.32
CA CYS A 82 2.42 -6.45 11.67
C CYS A 82 2.34 -7.60 12.70
N LEU A 83 1.30 -8.45 12.64
CA LEU A 83 1.20 -9.61 13.52
C LEU A 83 2.36 -10.60 13.32
N SER A 84 2.73 -10.86 12.07
CA SER A 84 3.85 -11.74 11.75
C SER A 84 5.18 -11.21 12.31
N LEU A 85 5.39 -9.89 12.27
CA LEU A 85 6.58 -9.24 12.81
C LEU A 85 6.62 -9.32 14.34
N ILE A 86 5.49 -9.11 15.00
CA ILE A 86 5.35 -9.26 16.46
C ILE A 86 5.65 -10.71 16.89
N ALA A 87 5.15 -11.69 16.14
CA ALA A 87 5.38 -13.10 16.41
C ALA A 87 6.85 -13.51 16.15
N ARG A 88 7.50 -12.91 15.15
CA ARG A 88 8.89 -13.19 14.77
C ARG A 88 9.91 -12.60 15.75
N ASP A 89 9.71 -11.34 16.16
CA ASP A 89 10.62 -10.66 17.08
C ASP A 89 9.85 -9.72 18.03
N LYS A 90 9.33 -10.29 19.11
CA LYS A 90 8.54 -9.58 20.12
C LYS A 90 9.32 -8.50 20.87
N SER A 91 10.64 -8.67 21.04
CA SER A 91 11.51 -7.80 21.84
C SER A 91 12.18 -6.68 21.04
N GLY A 92 12.57 -6.93 19.79
CA GLY A 92 13.24 -5.95 18.93
C GLY A 92 12.23 -5.13 18.13
N ILE A 93 11.79 -5.64 16.98
CA ILE A 93 10.86 -4.91 16.10
C ILE A 93 9.42 -4.89 16.61
N GLY A 94 9.05 -5.84 17.49
CA GLY A 94 7.70 -6.05 17.98
C GLY A 94 7.00 -4.78 18.48
N PRO A 95 7.65 -3.92 19.30
CA PRO A 95 7.03 -2.68 19.78
C PRO A 95 6.65 -1.73 18.64
N GLN A 96 7.50 -1.62 17.62
CA GLN A 96 7.24 -0.78 16.44
C GLN A 96 6.11 -1.37 15.59
N ALA A 97 6.12 -2.70 15.38
CA ALA A 97 5.06 -3.39 14.64
C ALA A 97 3.70 -3.29 15.36
N LYS A 98 3.69 -3.35 16.70
CA LYS A 98 2.50 -3.10 17.53
C LYS A 98 2.00 -1.67 17.35
N GLU A 99 2.89 -0.70 17.36
CA GLU A 99 2.52 0.71 17.17
C GLU A 99 1.87 0.94 15.80
N ALA A 100 2.48 0.44 14.73
CA ALA A 100 1.93 0.47 13.38
C ALA A 100 0.55 -0.20 13.33
N MET A 101 0.43 -1.40 13.89
CA MET A 101 -0.85 -2.11 13.96
C MET A 101 -1.94 -1.29 14.68
N VAL A 102 -1.63 -0.67 15.82
CA VAL A 102 -2.58 0.16 16.56
C VAL A 102 -3.01 1.38 15.76
N LYS A 103 -2.10 2.04 15.02
CA LYS A 103 -2.43 3.16 14.12
C LYS A 103 -3.42 2.70 13.04
N ILE A 104 -3.17 1.57 12.40
CA ILE A 104 -4.04 1.01 11.35
C ILE A 104 -5.43 0.68 11.90
N LEU A 105 -5.50 0.06 13.08
CA LEU A 105 -6.76 -0.24 13.77
C LEU A 105 -7.53 1.03 14.18
N GLY A 106 -6.81 2.13 14.44
CA GLY A 106 -7.39 3.45 14.69
C GLY A 106 -8.04 4.05 13.44
N LEU A 107 -7.40 3.91 12.28
CA LEU A 107 -7.92 4.37 10.99
C LEU A 107 -9.23 3.67 10.60
N LEU A 108 -9.33 2.36 10.85
CA LEU A 108 -10.54 1.56 10.62
C LEU A 108 -11.70 1.93 11.55
N GLY A 109 -11.42 2.60 12.67
CA GLY A 109 -12.40 2.96 13.68
C GLY A 109 -12.85 1.82 14.59
N PRO A 110 -13.61 2.13 15.66
CA PRO A 110 -14.02 1.16 16.67
C PRO A 110 -15.16 0.23 16.22
N ALA A 111 -15.96 0.63 15.22
CA ALA A 111 -17.08 -0.15 14.70
C ALA A 111 -16.67 -1.20 13.64
N SER A 112 -15.38 -1.21 13.24
CA SER A 112 -14.88 -2.18 12.28
C SER A 112 -14.73 -3.57 12.92
N GLU A 113 -15.44 -4.56 12.37
CA GLU A 113 -15.31 -5.97 12.77
C GLU A 113 -13.88 -6.48 12.58
N LEU A 114 -13.23 -6.09 11.48
CA LEU A 114 -11.83 -6.35 11.19
C LEU A 114 -10.94 -5.83 12.32
N ALA A 115 -11.14 -4.56 12.72
CA ALA A 115 -10.36 -4.00 13.80
C ALA A 115 -10.59 -4.72 15.15
N GLY A 116 -11.83 -5.16 15.42
CA GLY A 116 -12.15 -5.98 16.58
C GLY A 116 -11.42 -7.33 16.60
N GLU A 117 -11.38 -8.02 15.47
CA GLU A 117 -10.67 -9.30 15.34
C GLU A 117 -9.16 -9.15 15.56
N TYR A 118 -8.55 -8.18 14.89
CA TYR A 118 -7.11 -7.97 14.97
C TYR A 118 -6.65 -7.42 16.33
N ARG A 119 -7.49 -6.68 17.05
CA ARG A 119 -7.23 -6.33 18.47
C ARG A 119 -7.11 -7.57 19.36
N ARG A 120 -7.99 -8.57 19.16
CA ARG A 120 -7.93 -9.85 19.90
C ARG A 120 -6.64 -10.62 19.55
N LYS A 121 -6.33 -10.74 18.25
CA LYS A 121 -5.08 -11.38 17.79
C LYS A 121 -3.83 -10.70 18.37
N LEU A 122 -3.81 -9.37 18.38
CA LEU A 122 -2.72 -8.59 18.97
C LEU A 122 -2.57 -8.89 20.46
N ALA A 123 -3.67 -8.93 21.21
CA ALA A 123 -3.63 -9.28 22.63
C ALA A 123 -3.02 -10.66 22.85
N THR A 124 -3.41 -11.66 22.06
CA THR A 124 -2.87 -13.03 22.14
C THR A 124 -1.40 -13.13 21.71
N ALA A 125 -0.97 -12.38 20.71
CA ALA A 125 0.43 -12.38 20.28
C ALA A 125 1.35 -11.63 21.27
N TRP A 126 0.81 -10.62 21.95
CA TRP A 126 1.59 -9.72 22.81
C TRP A 126 1.64 -10.11 24.28
N TYR A 127 0.63 -10.79 24.83
CA TYR A 127 0.66 -11.35 26.17
C TYR A 127 1.21 -12.77 26.12
#